data_AF-A0AB74J3T4-F1
#
_entry.id   AF-A0AB74J3T4-F1
#
_cell.length_a   1.000
_cell.length_b   1.000
_cell.length_c   1.000
_cell.angle_alpha   90.00
_cell.angle_beta   90.00
_cell.angle_gamma   90.00
#
_symmetry.space_group_name_H-M   'P 1'
#
loop_
_entity.id
_entity.type
_entity.pdbx_description
1 polymer ?
#
loop_
_entity_poly.entity_id
_entity_poly.type
_entity_poly.pdbx_seq_one_letter_code
_entity_poly.pdbx_strand_id
1 'polypeptide(L)'
;MQEPFSWMANPASGAAVFGHGRLKLMLIALATMFLGYLVTSTFNPVDQYDVASYRGDYDFTSSSVLEGPNVYPGAQHAPGRSSKTEQLGDRVKAYHGEDGVANQPVRRPSIKGALKDLHHAVSNKVSYWKTWDPELDLDAELEANATAVYNATAASQTAGPSSSPLKSEEVLEPEADQWGHKTRVGKCTIVLYGSSIYERTVKTHTLHNKLHGYPLHVLRQSIMDDVWSKPAYILSLLLRELAKPQEERLEWLLWVDADTIMLNPYVPLEIFLPPSPQFDDIHLLVTNDWNGLNNGVFPIRVNQWAVELLSAIISSRYYKPDQDLTFRDQSAMDALLKDKKFAAHTVEAPQRWFNAYQGEHNETLAPYQVRRGDFLVHFAGVINRDERILFWLDRAEQHLPDWEMEVQHTSYPAEVKDFWNQKAGERAAKQGEVAEARRKANELLTQTDSRMSEYQDRLVQSDATFIHDREAALRKVLEQQGDALDTTSVESEMGMLEQSLKPLRDVIETANKVLMKEAHDAIFAAEKDVIGQDASSIPEVAAVEEKATSLKSLVVQPDWKKADLNALIEAVKQARTSLQQKLQEKDAQDQKLQAAKAKADEERKKQEEQKAKFGNT
;
A
#
# COMPACT_ATOMS: atom_id res chain seq x y z
N MET A 1 14.95 -36.03 53.40
CA MET A 1 13.85 -35.08 53.71
C MET A 1 13.26 -34.69 52.36
N GLN A 2 12.34 -35.49 51.83
CA GLN A 2 10.87 -35.34 51.97
C GLN A 2 10.34 -34.04 51.34
N GLU A 3 9.90 -34.15 50.08
CA GLU A 3 8.58 -33.66 49.63
C GLU A 3 7.49 -34.32 50.52
N PRO A 4 6.31 -33.72 50.80
CA PRO A 4 5.26 -33.62 49.77
C PRO A 4 4.12 -32.57 49.92
N PHE A 5 3.48 -32.27 48.77
CA PHE A 5 2.03 -32.21 48.46
C PHE A 5 0.97 -31.46 49.31
N SER A 6 0.22 -30.59 48.57
CA SER A 6 -1.25 -30.46 48.40
C SER A 6 -2.22 -30.36 49.59
N TRP A 7 -3.19 -29.42 49.53
CA TRP A 7 -4.54 -29.68 48.99
C TRP A 7 -5.42 -28.41 48.92
N MET A 8 -6.48 -28.51 48.12
CA MET A 8 -7.51 -27.51 47.80
C MET A 8 -8.51 -27.28 48.93
N ALA A 9 -9.17 -26.10 48.94
CA ALA A 9 -10.58 -25.98 49.33
C ALA A 9 -11.25 -24.76 48.67
N ASN A 10 -12.29 -25.03 47.86
CA ASN A 10 -13.33 -24.07 47.48
C ASN A 10 -14.12 -23.63 48.72
N PRO A 11 -14.79 -22.46 48.65
CA PRO A 11 -16.19 -22.45 49.05
C PRO A 11 -17.11 -21.84 47.98
N ALA A 12 -18.36 -22.27 48.12
CA ALA A 12 -19.48 -22.14 47.20
C ALA A 12 -19.98 -20.72 46.94
N SER A 13 -20.72 -20.63 45.85
CA SER A 13 -21.74 -19.67 45.46
C SER A 13 -22.42 -18.90 46.59
N GLY A 14 -22.35 -17.56 46.54
CA GLY A 14 -23.15 -16.65 47.37
C GLY A 14 -23.66 -15.47 46.52
N ALA A 15 -24.97 -15.23 46.61
CA ALA A 15 -25.80 -14.32 45.83
C ALA A 15 -25.22 -12.92 45.53
N ALA A 16 -25.46 -12.45 44.30
CA ALA A 16 -25.25 -11.09 43.86
C ALA A 16 -26.16 -10.11 44.64
N VAL A 17 -25.56 -9.23 45.44
CA VAL A 17 -26.21 -8.01 45.94
C VAL A 17 -25.63 -6.83 45.17
N PHE A 18 -26.39 -6.34 44.19
CA PHE A 18 -26.09 -5.11 43.46
C PHE A 18 -26.15 -3.91 44.42
N GLY A 19 -24.98 -3.50 44.92
CA GLY A 19 -24.85 -2.33 45.78
C GLY A 19 -25.14 -1.03 45.02
N HIS A 20 -26.11 -0.27 45.51
CA HIS A 20 -26.55 1.04 45.01
C HIS A 20 -25.44 2.11 44.84
N GLY A 21 -24.22 1.86 45.35
CA GLY A 21 -23.07 2.76 45.20
C GLY A 21 -22.48 2.78 43.79
N ARG A 22 -22.45 1.65 43.08
CA ARG A 22 -21.89 1.60 41.71
C ARG A 22 -22.80 2.27 40.67
N LEU A 23 -24.11 2.20 40.88
CA LEU A 23 -25.08 2.88 40.03
C LEU A 23 -25.00 4.41 40.18
N LYS A 24 -24.79 4.91 41.41
CA LYS A 24 -24.59 6.35 41.66
C LYS A 24 -23.30 6.88 41.04
N LEU A 25 -22.20 6.13 41.12
CA LEU A 25 -20.93 6.50 40.47
C LEU A 25 -21.05 6.52 38.94
N MET A 26 -21.73 5.53 38.35
CA MET A 26 -22.02 5.51 36.91
C MET A 26 -22.93 6.67 36.47
N LEU A 27 -23.95 7.01 37.26
CA LEU A 27 -24.84 8.14 36.97
C LEU A 27 -24.13 9.49 37.08
N ILE A 28 -23.23 9.66 38.05
CA ILE A 28 -22.42 10.87 38.18
C ILE A 28 -21.44 10.98 37.00
N ALA A 29 -20.78 9.88 36.61
CA ALA A 29 -19.88 9.87 35.46
C ALA A 29 -20.60 10.19 34.14
N LEU A 30 -21.80 9.64 33.93
CA LEU A 30 -22.66 9.96 32.79
C LEU A 30 -23.14 11.41 32.83
N ALA A 31 -23.50 11.94 34.00
CA ALA A 31 -23.89 13.33 34.15
C ALA A 31 -22.72 14.28 33.84
N THR A 32 -21.49 13.95 34.25
CA THR A 32 -20.30 14.77 33.93
C THR A 32 -19.91 14.67 32.46
N MET A 33 -20.07 13.51 31.82
CA MET A 33 -19.87 13.38 30.36
C MET A 33 -20.94 14.16 29.59
N PHE A 34 -22.19 14.15 30.06
CA PHE A 34 -23.28 14.89 29.45
C PHE A 34 -23.12 16.40 29.64
N LEU A 35 -22.66 16.85 30.81
CA LEU A 35 -22.33 18.26 31.06
C LEU A 35 -21.13 18.70 30.21
N GLY A 36 -20.11 17.83 30.05
CA GLY A 36 -18.97 18.05 29.17
C GLY A 36 -19.40 18.19 27.71
N TYR A 37 -20.31 17.32 27.25
CA TYR A 37 -20.90 17.39 25.91
C TYR A 37 -21.76 18.65 25.71
N LEU A 38 -22.55 19.05 26.71
CA LEU A 38 -23.33 20.28 26.67
C LEU A 38 -22.41 21.50 26.56
N VAL A 39 -21.37 21.57 27.38
CA VAL A 39 -20.39 22.67 27.36
C VAL A 39 -19.66 22.73 26.00
N THR A 40 -19.21 21.60 25.46
CA THR A 40 -18.57 21.57 24.12
C THR A 40 -19.56 21.87 22.99
N SER A 41 -20.83 21.51 23.14
CA SER A 41 -21.88 21.87 22.16
C SER A 41 -22.26 23.36 22.22
N THR A 42 -22.15 24.01 23.39
CA THR A 42 -22.47 25.44 23.56
C THR A 42 -21.33 26.38 23.19
N PHE A 43 -20.11 25.88 23.02
CA PHE A 43 -18.94 26.66 22.56
C PHE A 43 -18.60 26.45 21.08
N ASN A 44 -19.50 25.82 20.31
CA ASN A 44 -19.39 25.75 18.86
C ASN A 44 -20.19 26.91 18.24
N PRO A 45 -19.57 27.97 17.71
CA PRO A 45 -20.30 28.98 16.96
C PRO A 45 -20.64 28.39 15.59
N VAL A 46 -21.75 27.65 15.53
CA VAL A 46 -22.43 27.37 14.26
C VAL A 46 -23.23 28.63 13.93
N ASP A 47 -22.56 29.65 13.40
CA ASP A 47 -23.24 30.59 12.54
C ASP A 47 -23.56 29.85 11.24
N GLN A 48 -24.85 29.72 11.02
CA GLN A 48 -25.49 29.06 9.89
C GLN A 48 -25.17 29.86 8.62
N TYR A 49 -24.02 29.58 8.00
CA TYR A 49 -23.73 30.05 6.64
C TYR A 49 -24.56 29.23 5.66
N ASP A 50 -25.49 29.92 5.01
CA ASP A 50 -26.32 29.40 3.93
C ASP A 50 -25.42 28.93 2.77
N VAL A 51 -25.31 27.62 2.58
CA VAL A 51 -24.41 26.95 1.61
C VAL A 51 -24.86 27.16 0.14
N ALA A 52 -25.91 27.96 -0.10
CA ALA A 52 -26.41 28.27 -1.43
C ALA A 52 -25.71 29.47 -2.13
N SER A 53 -24.87 30.25 -1.44
CA SER A 53 -24.19 31.42 -2.04
C SER A 53 -22.74 31.17 -2.49
N TYR A 54 -22.18 29.98 -2.26
CA TYR A 54 -20.84 29.60 -2.74
C TYR A 54 -20.90 29.04 -4.17
N ARG A 55 -21.35 29.88 -5.09
CA ARG A 55 -21.13 29.72 -6.54
C ARG A 55 -20.45 31.00 -7.05
N GLY A 56 -19.34 31.35 -6.40
CA GLY A 56 -18.46 32.43 -6.83
C GLY A 56 -17.33 31.83 -7.65
N ASP A 57 -17.20 32.25 -8.91
CA ASP A 57 -16.10 31.90 -9.80
C ASP A 57 -14.77 32.19 -9.10
N TYR A 58 -13.96 31.14 -8.92
CA TYR A 58 -12.57 31.25 -8.48
C TYR A 58 -11.73 31.75 -9.65
N ASP A 59 -11.71 33.08 -9.83
CA ASP A 59 -10.92 33.73 -10.85
C ASP A 59 -9.50 34.03 -10.33
N PHE A 60 -8.50 33.31 -10.86
CA PHE A 60 -7.07 33.58 -10.66
C PHE A 60 -6.59 34.81 -11.45
N THR A 61 -7.48 35.49 -12.19
CA THR A 61 -7.15 36.64 -13.04
C THR A 61 -7.98 37.88 -12.72
N SER A 62 -7.71 38.54 -11.60
CA SER A 62 -8.15 39.95 -11.44
C SER A 62 -7.06 40.88 -10.91
N SER A 63 -6.06 41.12 -11.77
CA SER A 63 -5.46 42.45 -11.85
C SER A 63 -6.38 43.34 -12.68
N SER A 64 -7.51 43.78 -12.14
CA SER A 64 -8.34 44.81 -12.77
C SER A 64 -8.68 45.89 -11.77
N VAL A 65 -8.13 47.08 -12.01
CA VAL A 65 -8.55 48.34 -11.40
C VAL A 65 -10.04 48.53 -11.64
N LEU A 66 -10.86 48.50 -10.58
CA LEU A 66 -12.25 48.96 -10.61
C LEU A 66 -12.53 49.78 -9.35
N GLU A 67 -12.99 51.00 -9.59
CA GLU A 67 -13.43 51.98 -8.60
C GLU A 67 -14.50 51.37 -7.68
N GLY A 68 -14.26 51.46 -6.37
CA GLY A 68 -15.21 51.01 -5.37
C GLY A 68 -16.43 51.92 -5.24
N PRO A 69 -17.63 51.39 -4.94
CA PRO A 69 -18.77 52.21 -4.55
C PRO A 69 -18.57 52.72 -3.11
N ASN A 70 -18.61 54.05 -2.96
CA ASN A 70 -18.62 54.77 -1.68
C ASN A 70 -19.85 54.41 -0.84
N VAL A 71 -19.68 53.74 0.31
CA VAL A 71 -20.54 53.91 1.50
C VAL A 71 -19.76 53.53 2.76
N TYR A 72 -19.32 54.50 3.56
CA TYR A 72 -19.37 54.44 5.05
C TYR A 72 -19.27 55.87 5.63
N PRO A 73 -20.05 56.23 6.67
CA PRO A 73 -20.12 57.58 7.21
C PRO A 73 -19.15 57.74 8.39
N GLY A 74 -18.32 58.78 8.34
CA GLY A 74 -17.56 59.24 9.51
C GLY A 74 -16.08 59.50 9.24
N ALA A 75 -15.77 60.58 8.53
CA ALA A 75 -14.48 61.25 8.67
C ALA A 75 -14.63 62.74 8.34
N GLN A 76 -14.21 63.58 9.28
CA GLN A 76 -14.36 65.04 9.27
C GLN A 76 -13.43 65.70 8.25
N HIS A 77 -13.92 66.77 7.62
CA HIS A 77 -13.22 67.60 6.64
C HIS A 77 -12.14 68.51 7.25
N ALA A 78 -11.05 68.74 6.50
CA ALA A 78 -10.41 70.05 6.32
C ALA A 78 -9.49 70.04 5.06
N PRO A 79 -9.17 71.18 4.41
CA PRO A 79 -9.29 71.29 2.95
C PRO A 79 -8.02 71.61 2.14
N GLY A 80 -8.07 71.26 0.85
CA GLY A 80 -7.71 72.17 -0.26
C GLY A 80 -6.36 71.99 -0.95
N ARG A 81 -6.37 71.54 -2.22
CA ARG A 81 -5.67 72.23 -3.31
C ARG A 81 -6.13 71.76 -4.70
N SER A 82 -6.41 72.73 -5.55
CA SER A 82 -6.86 72.67 -6.94
C SER A 82 -5.72 72.51 -7.95
N SER A 83 -5.95 71.86 -9.10
CA SER A 83 -5.72 72.45 -10.43
C SER A 83 -6.18 71.54 -11.60
N LYS A 84 -7.08 72.11 -12.43
CA LYS A 84 -7.16 72.10 -13.92
C LYS A 84 -6.82 70.78 -14.65
N THR A 85 -7.74 70.05 -15.30
CA THR A 85 -8.46 70.35 -16.56
C THR A 85 -7.56 70.65 -17.76
N GLU A 86 -7.50 69.72 -18.72
CA GLU A 86 -7.48 70.04 -20.16
C GLU A 86 -8.29 68.99 -20.92
N GLN A 87 -9.24 69.50 -21.72
CA GLN A 87 -10.14 68.78 -22.61
C GLN A 87 -9.55 68.75 -24.02
N LEU A 88 -9.75 67.64 -24.74
CA LEU A 88 -9.91 67.57 -26.19
C LEU A 88 -10.67 66.26 -26.43
N GLY A 89 -11.87 66.16 -27.03
CA GLY A 89 -12.53 67.01 -27.99
C GLY A 89 -12.99 66.13 -29.15
N ASP A 90 -14.20 65.59 -29.02
CA ASP A 90 -15.16 65.13 -30.04
C ASP A 90 -14.72 64.33 -31.28
N ARG A 91 -15.43 63.22 -31.51
CA ARG A 91 -16.35 63.12 -32.68
C ARG A 91 -17.38 62.00 -32.53
N VAL A 92 -18.63 62.46 -32.41
CA VAL A 92 -19.91 61.75 -32.45
C VAL A 92 -20.22 61.18 -33.84
N LYS A 93 -20.89 60.02 -33.91
CA LYS A 93 -22.09 59.80 -34.74
C LYS A 93 -22.89 58.57 -34.26
N ALA A 94 -24.03 58.86 -33.62
CA ALA A 94 -25.16 57.95 -33.42
C ALA A 94 -26.04 57.91 -34.69
N TYR A 95 -26.81 56.83 -34.89
CA TYR A 95 -28.28 56.88 -34.99
C TYR A 95 -28.90 55.47 -35.07
N HIS A 96 -30.03 55.32 -34.39
CA HIS A 96 -30.94 54.17 -34.26
C HIS A 96 -31.66 53.75 -35.55
N GLY A 97 -32.20 52.52 -35.54
CA GLY A 97 -33.35 52.11 -36.36
C GLY A 97 -33.76 50.66 -36.09
N GLU A 98 -34.92 50.46 -35.45
CA GLU A 98 -35.63 49.18 -35.32
C GLU A 98 -36.23 48.73 -36.66
N ASP A 99 -36.28 47.42 -36.92
CA ASP A 99 -37.47 46.66 -37.33
C ASP A 99 -37.07 45.26 -37.87
N GLY A 100 -37.77 44.23 -37.39
CA GLY A 100 -37.45 42.82 -37.63
C GLY A 100 -37.86 42.28 -39.01
N VAL A 101 -37.38 41.07 -39.32
CA VAL A 101 -38.09 39.98 -40.05
C VAL A 101 -37.19 38.73 -40.16
N ALA A 102 -37.76 37.60 -39.73
CA ALA A 102 -37.60 36.20 -40.16
C ALA A 102 -36.23 35.45 -40.13
N ASN A 103 -36.19 34.47 -39.22
CA ASN A 103 -35.77 33.06 -39.41
C ASN A 103 -34.71 32.73 -40.49
N GLN A 104 -33.47 32.49 -40.06
CA GLN A 104 -32.57 31.52 -40.70
C GLN A 104 -31.85 30.65 -39.66
N PRO A 105 -31.72 29.33 -39.87
CA PRO A 105 -31.02 28.45 -38.93
C PRO A 105 -29.51 28.59 -39.08
N VAL A 106 -28.84 28.82 -37.95
CA VAL A 106 -27.37 28.84 -37.81
C VAL A 106 -26.80 27.48 -38.21
N ARG A 107 -26.04 27.44 -39.31
CA ARG A 107 -25.29 26.25 -39.75
C ARG A 107 -24.15 25.96 -38.77
N ARG A 108 -24.18 24.78 -38.14
CA ARG A 108 -23.03 24.21 -37.42
C ARG A 108 -21.87 23.97 -38.39
N PRO A 109 -20.60 24.18 -37.99
CA PRO A 109 -19.45 23.87 -38.85
C PRO A 109 -19.40 22.37 -39.15
N SER A 110 -19.22 22.02 -40.41
CA SER A 110 -19.15 20.63 -40.88
C SER A 110 -17.78 20.01 -40.57
N ILE A 111 -17.80 18.96 -39.76
CA ILE A 111 -16.63 18.14 -39.32
C ILE A 111 -15.82 17.59 -40.51
N LYS A 112 -16.41 17.50 -41.71
CA LYS A 112 -15.73 16.98 -42.91
C LYS A 112 -14.68 17.94 -43.49
N GLY A 113 -14.78 19.26 -43.22
CA GLY A 113 -13.78 20.25 -43.65
C GLY A 113 -12.50 20.16 -42.82
N ALA A 114 -12.64 20.16 -41.49
CA ALA A 114 -11.52 20.08 -40.56
C ALA A 114 -10.72 18.78 -40.68
N LEU A 115 -11.37 17.66 -41.03
CA LEU A 115 -10.70 16.37 -41.23
C LEU A 115 -9.85 16.33 -42.51
N LYS A 116 -10.28 17.04 -43.57
CA LYS A 116 -9.54 17.13 -44.84
C LYS A 116 -8.28 17.99 -44.69
N ASP A 117 -8.37 19.05 -43.89
CA ASP A 117 -7.24 19.93 -43.58
C ASP A 117 -6.21 19.23 -42.68
N LEU A 118 -6.66 18.37 -41.75
CA LEU A 118 -5.78 17.49 -40.95
C LEU A 118 -5.06 16.45 -41.81
N HIS A 119 -5.76 15.85 -42.79
CA HIS A 119 -5.17 14.83 -43.67
C HIS A 119 -4.09 15.40 -44.61
N HIS A 120 -4.25 16.65 -45.08
CA HIS A 120 -3.22 17.35 -45.85
C HIS A 120 -2.04 17.80 -44.98
N ALA A 121 -2.28 18.20 -43.72
CA ALA A 121 -1.22 18.61 -42.79
C ALA A 121 -0.34 17.43 -42.36
N VAL A 122 -0.91 16.23 -42.25
CA VAL A 122 -0.19 15.00 -41.84
C VAL A 122 0.49 14.32 -43.04
N SER A 123 -0.12 14.31 -44.23
CA SER A 123 0.46 13.64 -45.40
C SER A 123 1.81 14.22 -45.84
N ASN A 124 2.05 15.52 -45.62
CA ASN A 124 3.31 16.19 -45.95
C ASN A 124 4.39 16.04 -44.86
N LYS A 125 4.08 15.39 -43.74
CA LYS A 125 4.98 15.19 -42.59
C LYS A 125 5.33 13.71 -42.34
N VAL A 126 4.72 12.78 -43.07
CA VAL A 126 4.91 11.32 -42.91
C VAL A 126 5.93 10.72 -43.89
N SER A 127 6.60 11.55 -44.71
CA SER A 127 7.65 11.09 -45.63
C SER A 127 9.04 10.91 -44.98
N TYR A 128 9.16 10.99 -43.66
CA TYR A 128 10.39 10.70 -42.90
C TYR A 128 10.16 9.62 -41.83
N TRP A 129 9.72 8.45 -42.26
CA TRP A 129 9.81 7.22 -41.49
C TRP A 129 10.40 6.15 -42.41
N LYS A 130 11.72 6.23 -42.64
CA LYS A 130 12.48 5.09 -43.16
C LYS A 130 12.88 4.23 -41.97
N THR A 131 12.41 3.00 -42.00
CA THR A 131 12.72 1.89 -41.11
C THR A 131 14.23 1.68 -41.00
N TRP A 132 14.70 1.49 -39.77
CA TRP A 132 16.07 1.12 -39.43
C TRP A 132 16.42 -0.24 -40.03
N ASP A 133 17.45 -0.30 -40.87
CA ASP A 133 18.00 -1.51 -41.48
C ASP A 133 19.36 -1.81 -40.81
N PRO A 134 19.61 -2.99 -40.21
CA PRO A 134 20.78 -3.22 -39.35
C PRO A 134 22.02 -3.77 -40.08
N GLU A 135 22.10 -3.73 -41.41
CA GLU A 135 23.29 -4.15 -42.16
C GLU A 135 23.65 -3.13 -43.25
N LEU A 136 24.56 -2.20 -42.96
CA LEU A 136 25.38 -1.54 -43.99
C LEU A 136 26.71 -1.14 -43.37
N ASP A 137 27.65 -2.07 -43.51
CA ASP A 137 29.08 -1.93 -43.25
C ASP A 137 29.75 -1.01 -44.28
N LEU A 138 30.88 -0.44 -43.85
CA LEU A 138 32.00 0.21 -44.52
C LEU A 138 31.97 0.59 -46.03
N ASP A 139 32.68 1.71 -46.28
CA ASP A 139 33.33 2.17 -47.52
C ASP A 139 32.57 3.15 -48.42
N ALA A 140 32.94 4.44 -48.33
CA ALA A 140 33.10 5.30 -49.51
C ALA A 140 33.99 6.52 -49.19
N GLU A 141 35.01 6.68 -50.03
CA GLU A 141 36.16 7.56 -49.92
C GLU A 141 35.86 9.07 -50.07
N LEU A 142 36.82 9.84 -49.56
CA LEU A 142 37.06 11.25 -49.83
C LEU A 142 36.97 11.60 -51.33
N GLU A 143 36.32 12.72 -51.65
CA GLU A 143 36.95 13.73 -52.51
C GLU A 143 36.66 15.16 -52.04
N ALA A 144 37.74 15.93 -52.06
CA ALA A 144 37.87 17.29 -51.59
C ALA A 144 37.45 18.31 -52.67
N ASN A 145 36.87 19.44 -52.25
CA ASN A 145 37.30 20.80 -52.62
C ASN A 145 36.19 21.82 -52.31
N ALA A 146 36.43 22.69 -51.32
CA ALA A 146 36.29 24.13 -51.46
C ALA A 146 36.70 24.82 -50.15
N THR A 147 37.90 25.38 -50.22
CA THR A 147 38.63 26.15 -49.24
C THR A 147 37.91 27.46 -48.87
N ALA A 148 37.67 27.70 -47.58
CA ALA A 148 37.66 29.03 -46.99
C ALA A 148 38.25 28.96 -45.59
N VAL A 149 39.55 29.26 -45.52
CA VAL A 149 40.36 29.40 -44.31
C VAL A 149 40.10 30.78 -43.72
N TYR A 150 39.79 30.88 -42.42
CA TYR A 150 40.65 31.57 -41.44
C TYR A 150 40.14 31.36 -39.99
N ASN A 151 40.83 30.44 -39.32
CA ASN A 151 41.21 30.32 -37.90
C ASN A 151 40.63 31.30 -36.86
N ALA A 152 40.04 30.74 -35.80
CA ALA A 152 40.58 30.85 -34.44
C ALA A 152 39.94 29.84 -33.46
N THR A 153 40.75 28.86 -33.04
CA THR A 153 40.78 28.17 -31.73
C THR A 153 39.51 27.59 -31.11
N ALA A 154 39.55 26.26 -30.99
CA ALA A 154 38.61 25.37 -30.35
C ALA A 154 38.44 25.60 -28.84
N ALA A 155 37.19 25.47 -28.38
CA ALA A 155 36.85 24.61 -27.27
C ALA A 155 35.69 23.72 -27.73
N SER A 156 35.94 22.42 -27.79
CA SER A 156 34.99 21.39 -28.19
C SER A 156 33.84 21.33 -27.17
N GLN A 157 32.71 21.96 -27.48
CA GLN A 157 31.46 21.62 -26.81
C GLN A 157 30.85 20.44 -27.56
N THR A 158 30.95 19.26 -26.98
CA THR A 158 30.06 18.13 -27.30
C THR A 158 28.65 18.58 -26.95
N ALA A 159 27.93 19.12 -27.94
CA ALA A 159 26.51 19.40 -27.83
C ALA A 159 25.76 18.05 -27.79
N GLY A 160 25.59 17.51 -26.58
CA GLY A 160 24.50 16.58 -26.33
C GLY A 160 23.16 17.28 -26.65
N PRO A 161 22.07 16.52 -26.87
CA PRO A 161 20.76 17.09 -27.11
C PRO A 161 20.26 17.76 -25.82
N SER A 162 20.70 18.99 -25.58
CA SER A 162 20.19 19.83 -24.50
C SER A 162 18.77 20.25 -24.87
N SER A 163 17.80 19.73 -24.13
CA SER A 163 16.43 20.22 -24.17
C SER A 163 16.43 21.69 -23.75
N SER A 164 16.33 22.60 -24.71
CA SER A 164 16.31 24.02 -24.42
C SER A 164 15.12 24.37 -23.52
N PRO A 165 15.28 25.29 -22.54
CA PRO A 165 14.18 25.79 -21.73
C PRO A 165 13.03 26.29 -22.60
N LEU A 166 11.81 26.27 -22.06
CA LEU A 166 10.69 26.93 -22.73
C LEU A 166 11.01 28.43 -22.89
N LYS A 167 10.60 29.06 -23.99
CA LYS A 167 10.85 30.51 -24.19
C LYS A 167 10.25 31.40 -23.09
N SER A 168 9.27 30.88 -22.36
CA SER A 168 8.58 31.51 -21.25
C SER A 168 9.14 31.12 -19.87
N GLU A 169 10.20 30.30 -19.83
CA GLU A 169 10.81 29.79 -18.61
C GLU A 169 12.10 30.53 -18.31
N GLU A 170 12.25 30.93 -17.07
CA GLU A 170 13.49 31.47 -16.51
C GLU A 170 14.10 30.40 -15.61
N VAL A 171 15.34 29.99 -15.90
CA VAL A 171 16.11 29.06 -15.06
C VAL A 171 17.19 29.83 -14.34
N LEU A 172 17.13 29.84 -13.01
CA LEU A 172 18.13 30.44 -12.15
C LEU A 172 19.08 29.33 -11.68
N GLU A 173 20.20 29.20 -12.37
CA GLU A 173 21.24 28.22 -12.08
C GLU A 173 22.12 28.64 -10.89
N PRO A 174 22.60 27.69 -10.07
CA PRO A 174 23.56 27.99 -9.01
C PRO A 174 24.93 28.44 -9.56
N GLU A 175 25.67 29.24 -8.80
CA GLU A 175 26.96 29.84 -9.23
C GLU A 175 28.12 28.83 -9.37
N ALA A 176 27.94 27.53 -9.06
CA ALA A 176 28.95 26.48 -9.28
C ALA A 176 28.34 25.07 -9.36
N ASP A 177 28.86 24.23 -10.25
CA ASP A 177 28.60 22.79 -10.35
C ASP A 177 29.18 22.08 -9.09
N GLN A 178 28.36 21.95 -8.04
CA GLN A 178 28.78 21.39 -6.74
C GLN A 178 28.03 20.12 -6.37
N TRP A 179 27.55 19.34 -7.35
CA TRP A 179 26.64 18.25 -7.01
C TRP A 179 27.25 17.05 -6.29
N GLY A 180 28.58 16.85 -6.31
CA GLY A 180 29.26 15.88 -5.43
C GLY A 180 28.49 14.57 -5.20
N HIS A 181 28.37 14.13 -3.93
CA HIS A 181 27.49 13.03 -3.50
C HIS A 181 26.14 13.50 -2.94
N LYS A 182 25.76 14.76 -3.16
CA LYS A 182 24.52 15.34 -2.62
C LYS A 182 23.32 14.96 -3.52
N THR A 183 22.16 14.77 -2.90
CA THR A 183 20.90 14.59 -3.63
C THR A 183 20.63 15.82 -4.50
N ARG A 184 20.41 15.60 -5.80
CA ARG A 184 20.15 16.68 -6.76
C ARG A 184 18.68 17.11 -6.68
N VAL A 185 18.41 18.27 -6.07
CA VAL A 185 17.06 18.81 -5.93
C VAL A 185 16.92 20.11 -6.72
N GLY A 186 15.87 20.23 -7.53
CA GLY A 186 15.48 21.49 -8.16
C GLY A 186 14.15 22.01 -7.61
N LYS A 187 13.95 23.32 -7.66
CA LYS A 187 12.67 23.96 -7.31
C LYS A 187 11.95 24.41 -8.57
N CYS A 188 10.63 24.41 -8.53
CA CYS A 188 9.81 24.94 -9.62
C CYS A 188 8.59 25.70 -9.11
N THR A 189 8.21 26.75 -9.84
CA THR A 189 7.07 27.62 -9.52
C THR A 189 6.51 28.29 -10.76
N ILE A 190 5.34 28.93 -10.64
CA ILE A 190 4.69 29.73 -11.69
C ILE A 190 4.45 31.14 -11.17
N VAL A 191 4.98 32.14 -11.86
CA VAL A 191 4.66 33.55 -11.60
C VAL A 191 4.27 34.19 -12.92
N LEU A 192 2.97 34.43 -13.10
CA LEU A 192 2.43 35.02 -14.32
C LEU A 192 2.41 36.55 -14.23
N TYR A 193 2.58 37.18 -15.39
CA TYR A 193 2.35 38.63 -15.60
C TYR A 193 3.21 39.58 -14.75
N GLY A 194 4.30 39.10 -14.12
CA GLY A 194 5.30 39.96 -13.47
C GLY A 194 4.79 40.73 -12.26
N SER A 195 3.88 40.15 -11.47
CA SER A 195 3.40 40.75 -10.21
C SER A 195 4.56 41.04 -9.26
N SER A 196 4.74 42.31 -8.88
CA SER A 196 5.87 42.74 -8.04
C SER A 196 5.93 42.05 -6.67
N ILE A 197 4.78 41.71 -6.10
CA ILE A 197 4.67 40.99 -4.82
C ILE A 197 5.20 39.57 -4.98
N TYR A 198 4.77 38.85 -6.02
CA TYR A 198 5.21 37.48 -6.27
C TYR A 198 6.65 37.41 -6.80
N GLU A 199 7.16 38.45 -7.46
CA GLU A 199 8.60 38.52 -7.74
C GLU A 199 9.43 38.68 -6.45
N ARG A 200 8.91 39.38 -5.42
CA ARG A 200 9.57 39.43 -4.10
C ARG A 200 9.54 38.07 -3.41
N THR A 201 8.45 37.32 -3.47
CA THR A 201 8.40 35.97 -2.88
C THR A 201 9.43 35.05 -3.55
N VAL A 202 9.51 35.05 -4.89
CA VAL A 202 10.54 34.30 -5.64
C VAL A 202 11.96 34.67 -5.21
N LYS A 203 12.26 35.95 -4.97
CA LYS A 203 13.58 36.37 -4.48
C LYS A 203 13.97 35.74 -3.14
N THR A 204 13.01 35.52 -2.24
CA THR A 204 13.30 34.84 -0.96
C THR A 204 13.76 33.39 -1.19
N HIS A 205 13.22 32.70 -2.20
CA HIS A 205 13.68 31.37 -2.59
C HIS A 205 15.07 31.39 -3.23
N THR A 206 15.40 32.42 -4.02
CA THR A 206 16.72 32.56 -4.66
C THR A 206 17.87 32.58 -3.67
N LEU A 207 17.71 33.22 -2.50
CA LEU A 207 18.72 33.22 -1.45
C LEU A 207 19.00 31.79 -0.93
N HIS A 208 17.94 31.06 -0.56
CA HIS A 208 18.04 29.67 -0.11
C HIS A 208 18.67 28.77 -1.18
N ASN A 209 18.25 28.94 -2.43
CA ASN A 209 18.78 28.20 -3.58
C ASN A 209 20.28 28.42 -3.77
N LYS A 210 20.74 29.67 -3.63
CA LYS A 210 22.17 30.00 -3.72
C LYS A 210 22.99 29.36 -2.59
N LEU A 211 22.44 29.31 -1.37
CA LEU A 211 23.13 28.70 -0.23
C LEU A 211 23.31 27.19 -0.37
N HIS A 212 22.32 26.51 -0.96
CA HIS A 212 22.30 25.04 -1.01
C HIS A 212 22.61 24.45 -2.39
N GLY A 213 22.67 25.25 -3.44
CA GLY A 213 22.96 24.82 -4.81
C GLY A 213 21.74 24.24 -5.55
N TYR A 214 20.55 24.79 -5.34
CA TYR A 214 19.33 24.33 -6.01
C TYR A 214 18.99 25.19 -7.24
N PRO A 215 18.80 24.62 -8.43
CA PRO A 215 18.26 25.35 -9.57
C PRO A 215 16.79 25.70 -9.32
N LEU A 216 16.36 26.86 -9.81
CA LEU A 216 14.97 27.30 -9.75
C LEU A 216 14.40 27.56 -11.14
N HIS A 217 13.36 26.80 -11.45
CA HIS A 217 12.62 26.85 -12.70
C HIS A 217 11.34 27.68 -12.51
N VAL A 218 11.25 28.84 -13.17
CA VAL A 218 10.10 29.74 -13.06
C VAL A 218 9.39 29.84 -14.40
N LEU A 219 8.15 29.36 -14.47
CA LEU A 219 7.31 29.55 -15.64
C LEU A 219 6.60 30.91 -15.57
N ARG A 220 6.86 31.76 -16.57
CA ARG A 220 6.35 33.14 -16.63
C ARG A 220 5.10 33.31 -17.50
N GLN A 221 4.71 32.27 -18.25
CA GLN A 221 3.54 32.30 -19.13
C GLN A 221 2.71 31.03 -18.95
N SER A 222 1.38 31.16 -18.95
CA SER A 222 0.47 30.02 -18.85
C SER A 222 0.60 29.12 -20.08
N ILE A 223 0.67 27.80 -19.85
CA ILE A 223 0.77 26.78 -20.91
C ILE A 223 -0.54 26.00 -21.08
N MET A 224 -1.35 25.96 -20.03
CA MET A 224 -2.72 25.44 -20.03
C MET A 224 -3.66 26.48 -19.41
N ASP A 225 -4.95 26.18 -19.42
CA ASP A 225 -5.97 26.98 -18.77
C ASP A 225 -5.90 26.83 -17.24
N ASP A 226 -6.14 27.93 -16.53
CA ASP A 226 -6.34 27.94 -15.08
C ASP A 226 -5.18 27.28 -14.29
N VAL A 227 -5.48 26.57 -13.20
CA VAL A 227 -4.50 25.85 -12.38
C VAL A 227 -3.81 24.68 -13.09
N TRP A 228 -4.29 24.23 -14.25
CA TRP A 228 -3.74 23.07 -14.95
C TRP A 228 -2.34 23.31 -15.54
N SER A 229 -1.90 24.57 -15.62
CA SER A 229 -0.52 24.91 -15.97
C SER A 229 0.49 24.34 -14.98
N LYS A 230 0.14 24.21 -13.69
CA LYS A 230 1.01 23.65 -12.65
C LYS A 230 1.40 22.19 -12.93
N PRO A 231 0.47 21.22 -12.97
CA PRO A 231 0.83 19.83 -13.24
C PRO A 231 1.44 19.64 -14.64
N ALA A 232 1.03 20.44 -15.64
CA ALA A 232 1.61 20.40 -16.98
C ALA A 232 3.08 20.85 -17.01
N TYR A 233 3.40 21.90 -16.25
CA TYR A 233 4.76 22.42 -16.20
C TYR A 233 5.68 21.47 -15.45
N ILE A 234 5.25 20.93 -14.30
CA ILE A 234 6.01 19.91 -13.58
C ILE A 234 6.22 18.68 -14.48
N LEU A 235 5.19 18.23 -15.21
CA LEU A 235 5.33 17.12 -16.17
C LEU A 235 6.40 17.41 -17.24
N SER A 236 6.43 18.65 -17.76
CA SER A 236 7.45 19.05 -18.73
C SER A 236 8.87 19.02 -18.16
N LEU A 237 9.05 19.37 -16.88
CA LEU A 237 10.34 19.29 -16.17
C LEU A 237 10.76 17.83 -15.95
N LEU A 238 9.84 16.99 -15.47
CA LEU A 238 10.08 15.56 -15.27
C LEU A 238 10.55 14.88 -16.56
N LEU A 239 9.90 15.15 -17.69
CA LEU A 239 10.27 14.58 -18.99
C LEU A 239 11.64 15.06 -19.48
N ARG A 240 12.00 16.34 -19.22
CA ARG A 240 13.33 16.87 -19.55
C ARG A 240 14.43 16.25 -18.69
N GLU A 241 14.21 16.12 -17.39
CA GLU A 241 15.17 15.47 -16.50
C GLU A 241 15.33 13.98 -16.79
N LEU A 242 14.24 13.28 -17.16
CA LEU A 242 14.31 11.87 -17.57
C LEU A 242 15.04 11.66 -18.91
N ALA A 243 15.15 12.70 -19.75
CA ALA A 243 15.92 12.64 -20.98
C ALA A 243 17.44 12.78 -20.76
N LYS A 244 17.88 13.20 -19.56
CA LYS A 244 19.28 13.29 -19.18
C LYS A 244 19.80 11.95 -18.61
N PRO A 245 21.12 11.69 -18.65
CA PRO A 245 21.74 10.60 -17.90
C PRO A 245 21.41 10.67 -16.40
N GLN A 246 21.38 9.51 -15.72
CA GLN A 246 20.99 9.45 -14.30
C GLN A 246 21.93 10.28 -13.40
N GLU A 247 23.19 10.37 -13.78
CA GLU A 247 24.24 11.11 -13.06
C GLU A 247 24.05 12.63 -13.18
N GLU A 248 23.42 13.10 -14.24
CA GLU A 248 23.25 14.53 -14.57
C GLU A 248 21.86 15.05 -14.24
N ARG A 249 20.85 14.17 -14.17
CA ARG A 249 19.47 14.57 -13.91
C ARG A 249 19.22 14.89 -12.45
N LEU A 250 18.26 15.79 -12.19
CA LEU A 250 17.69 15.97 -10.86
C LEU A 250 17.08 14.66 -10.34
N GLU A 251 17.20 14.43 -9.04
CA GLU A 251 16.55 13.31 -8.35
C GLU A 251 15.17 13.71 -7.83
N TRP A 252 15.01 14.97 -7.43
CA TRP A 252 13.77 15.51 -6.88
C TRP A 252 13.45 16.90 -7.45
N LEU A 253 12.16 17.15 -7.62
CA LEU A 253 11.61 18.48 -7.84
C LEU A 253 10.78 18.88 -6.62
N LEU A 254 10.99 20.08 -6.10
CA LEU A 254 10.10 20.71 -5.14
C LEU A 254 9.21 21.71 -5.88
N TRP A 255 7.92 21.43 -5.94
CA TRP A 255 6.95 22.43 -6.36
C TRP A 255 6.69 23.40 -5.20
N VAL A 256 6.67 24.71 -5.49
CA VAL A 256 6.25 25.76 -4.55
C VAL A 256 5.26 26.71 -5.23
N ASP A 257 4.10 26.92 -4.61
CA ASP A 257 3.16 27.96 -5.05
C ASP A 257 3.79 29.36 -4.87
N ALA A 258 3.38 30.32 -5.71
CA ALA A 258 3.96 31.66 -5.75
C ALA A 258 3.70 32.47 -4.47
N ASP A 259 2.66 32.14 -3.72
CA ASP A 259 2.30 32.72 -2.43
C ASP A 259 2.97 31.97 -1.26
N THR A 260 4.22 31.56 -1.45
CA THR A 260 5.08 31.01 -0.40
C THR A 260 6.29 31.91 -0.16
N ILE A 261 6.67 32.10 1.11
CA ILE A 261 7.83 32.91 1.49
C ILE A 261 8.82 32.02 2.24
N MET A 262 10.08 32.06 1.83
CA MET A 262 11.18 31.42 2.55
C MET A 262 11.44 32.17 3.86
N LEU A 263 11.42 31.46 4.99
CA LEU A 263 11.63 32.06 6.31
C LEU A 263 12.96 31.70 6.93
N ASN A 264 13.45 30.48 6.69
CA ASN A 264 14.75 30.04 7.17
C ASN A 264 15.59 29.50 6.00
N PRO A 265 16.52 30.30 5.46
CA PRO A 265 17.32 29.91 4.31
C PRO A 265 18.39 28.85 4.66
N TYR A 266 18.61 28.53 5.94
CA TYR A 266 19.58 27.53 6.37
C TYR A 266 19.05 26.08 6.42
N VAL A 267 17.74 25.87 6.23
CA VAL A 267 17.14 24.53 6.24
C VAL A 267 17.30 23.88 4.85
N PRO A 268 18.13 22.83 4.68
CA PRO A 268 18.31 22.14 3.41
C PRO A 268 17.07 21.31 3.05
N LEU A 269 16.77 21.13 1.75
CA LEU A 269 15.60 20.35 1.30
C LEU A 269 15.72 18.86 1.61
N GLU A 270 16.94 18.33 1.62
CA GLU A 270 17.23 16.92 1.82
C GLU A 270 16.78 16.42 3.19
N ILE A 271 16.61 17.32 4.19
CA ILE A 271 16.11 16.92 5.50
C ILE A 271 14.68 16.38 5.44
N PHE A 272 13.86 16.81 4.49
CA PHE A 272 12.47 16.36 4.37
C PHE A 272 12.33 15.12 3.48
N LEU A 273 13.36 14.77 2.71
CA LEU A 273 13.27 13.69 1.74
C LEU A 273 13.36 12.30 2.40
N PRO A 274 12.82 11.25 1.76
CA PRO A 274 12.87 9.90 2.29
C PRO A 274 14.32 9.40 2.40
N PRO A 275 14.69 8.74 3.52
CA PRO A 275 16.04 8.22 3.67
C PRO A 275 16.25 7.00 2.76
N SER A 276 17.34 7.01 2.00
CA SER A 276 17.81 5.88 1.20
C SER A 276 18.68 4.93 2.03
N PRO A 277 18.63 3.60 1.81
CA PRO A 277 17.83 2.90 0.78
C PRO A 277 16.43 2.47 1.25
N GLN A 278 16.08 2.70 2.51
CA GLN A 278 14.88 2.10 3.12
C GLN A 278 13.55 2.59 2.50
N PHE A 279 13.52 3.82 1.98
CA PHE A 279 12.31 4.44 1.41
C PHE A 279 12.51 4.90 -0.04
N ASP A 280 13.37 4.21 -0.80
CA ASP A 280 13.57 4.53 -2.23
C ASP A 280 12.33 4.26 -3.11
N ASP A 281 11.38 3.49 -2.60
CA ASP A 281 10.07 3.30 -3.20
C ASP A 281 9.14 4.51 -3.01
N ILE A 282 9.46 5.46 -2.12
CA ILE A 282 8.66 6.68 -1.98
C ILE A 282 9.06 7.70 -3.04
N HIS A 283 8.06 8.24 -3.72
CA HIS A 283 8.23 9.11 -4.89
C HIS A 283 7.54 10.46 -4.75
N LEU A 284 6.71 10.63 -3.73
CA LEU A 284 5.98 11.85 -3.47
C LEU A 284 5.74 12.02 -1.97
N LEU A 285 5.99 13.21 -1.45
CA LEU A 285 5.51 13.60 -0.13
C LEU A 285 4.41 14.62 -0.28
N VAL A 286 3.34 14.45 0.48
CA VAL A 286 2.19 15.35 0.48
C VAL A 286 1.90 15.84 1.88
N THR A 287 1.09 16.89 1.98
CA THR A 287 0.60 17.43 3.24
C THR A 287 -0.91 17.54 3.18
N ASN A 288 -1.59 17.32 4.29
CA ASN A 288 -3.02 17.53 4.40
C ASN A 288 -3.32 18.67 5.38
N ASP A 289 -4.40 19.41 5.09
CA ASP A 289 -5.04 20.37 5.98
C ASP A 289 -6.49 19.96 6.28
N TRP A 290 -7.29 20.87 6.85
CA TRP A 290 -8.70 20.60 7.18
C TRP A 290 -9.60 20.36 5.95
N ASN A 291 -9.15 20.68 4.74
CA ASN A 291 -9.82 20.41 3.47
C ASN A 291 -9.28 19.16 2.74
N GLY A 292 -8.36 18.40 3.36
CA GLY A 292 -7.71 17.24 2.75
C GLY A 292 -6.34 17.59 2.17
N LEU A 293 -5.97 16.97 1.05
CA LEU A 293 -4.69 17.22 0.38
C LEU A 293 -4.49 18.72 0.13
N ASN A 294 -3.33 19.24 0.52
CA ASN A 294 -2.83 20.54 0.08
C ASN A 294 -1.61 20.33 -0.81
N ASN A 295 -1.74 20.67 -2.09
CA ASN A 295 -0.65 20.47 -3.06
C ASN A 295 0.17 21.75 -3.32
N GLY A 296 0.10 22.77 -2.46
CA GLY A 296 0.80 24.04 -2.68
C GLY A 296 2.32 23.96 -2.55
N VAL A 297 2.83 23.06 -1.71
CA VAL A 297 4.24 22.70 -1.67
C VAL A 297 4.40 21.20 -1.52
N PHE A 298 5.13 20.55 -2.42
CA PHE A 298 5.41 19.12 -2.32
C PHE A 298 6.68 18.72 -3.09
N PRO A 299 7.50 17.82 -2.54
CA PRO A 299 8.59 17.18 -3.28
C PRO A 299 8.10 15.96 -4.06
N ILE A 300 8.52 15.84 -5.31
CA ILE A 300 8.24 14.72 -6.22
C ILE A 300 9.53 14.20 -6.86
N ARG A 301 9.74 12.88 -6.84
CA ARG A 301 10.93 12.22 -7.38
C ARG A 301 10.88 12.22 -8.91
N VAL A 302 12.03 12.45 -9.54
CA VAL A 302 12.17 12.36 -11.00
C VAL A 302 12.23 10.89 -11.41
N ASN A 303 11.07 10.33 -11.75
CA ASN A 303 10.95 8.97 -12.25
C ASN A 303 9.71 8.80 -13.16
N GLN A 304 9.58 7.62 -13.76
CA GLN A 304 8.43 7.29 -14.60
C GLN A 304 7.10 7.35 -13.83
N TRP A 305 7.09 6.94 -12.56
CA TRP A 305 5.89 6.97 -11.71
C TRP A 305 5.30 8.38 -11.60
N ALA A 306 6.15 9.39 -11.41
CA ALA A 306 5.74 10.80 -11.33
C ALA A 306 5.14 11.30 -12.65
N VAL A 307 5.73 10.89 -13.79
CA VAL A 307 5.18 11.20 -15.14
C VAL A 307 3.79 10.60 -15.30
N GLU A 308 3.58 9.35 -14.88
CA GLU A 308 2.28 8.69 -14.95
C GLU A 308 1.23 9.37 -14.06
N LEU A 309 1.62 9.77 -12.83
CA LEU A 309 0.73 10.50 -11.93
C LEU A 309 0.32 11.85 -12.52
N LEU A 310 1.27 12.67 -12.97
CA LEU A 310 0.95 14.02 -13.46
C LEU A 310 0.16 13.97 -14.78
N SER A 311 0.44 12.98 -15.63
CA SER A 311 -0.36 12.71 -16.83
C SER A 311 -1.81 12.33 -16.47
N ALA A 312 -1.99 11.51 -15.43
CA ALA A 312 -3.31 11.15 -14.92
C ALA A 312 -4.04 12.35 -14.30
N ILE A 313 -3.34 13.23 -13.57
CA ILE A 313 -3.91 14.45 -12.99
C ILE A 313 -4.45 15.36 -14.09
N ILE A 314 -3.64 15.69 -15.11
CA ILE A 314 -4.06 16.58 -16.20
C ILE A 314 -5.24 16.00 -16.99
N SER A 315 -5.23 14.68 -17.22
CA SER A 315 -6.26 14.01 -18.01
C SER A 315 -7.54 13.71 -17.22
N SER A 316 -7.51 13.76 -15.88
CA SER A 316 -8.64 13.46 -14.99
C SER A 316 -9.90 14.22 -15.35
N ARG A 317 -9.79 15.52 -15.66
CA ARG A 317 -10.90 16.40 -16.04
C ARG A 317 -11.66 15.95 -17.29
N TYR A 318 -11.08 15.11 -18.13
CA TYR A 318 -11.71 14.58 -19.33
C TYR A 318 -12.23 13.15 -19.18
N TYR A 319 -11.53 12.31 -18.41
CA TYR A 319 -11.86 10.89 -18.26
C TYR A 319 -12.69 10.57 -17.02
N LYS A 320 -12.74 11.49 -16.04
CA LYS A 320 -13.59 11.41 -14.85
C LYS A 320 -14.41 12.70 -14.71
N PRO A 321 -15.27 13.05 -15.69
CA PRO A 321 -15.98 14.33 -15.70
C PRO A 321 -17.02 14.46 -14.58
N ASP A 322 -17.52 13.33 -14.05
CA ASP A 322 -18.49 13.30 -12.95
C ASP A 322 -17.83 13.43 -11.57
N GLN A 323 -16.49 13.45 -11.52
CA GLN A 323 -15.76 13.57 -10.28
C GLN A 323 -15.81 15.01 -9.78
N ASP A 324 -16.17 15.20 -8.50
CA ASP A 324 -16.12 16.52 -7.88
C ASP A 324 -14.67 16.98 -7.72
N LEU A 325 -14.31 18.00 -8.48
CA LEU A 325 -13.00 18.64 -8.46
C LEU A 325 -13.11 20.02 -7.81
N THR A 326 -13.62 20.08 -6.57
CA THR A 326 -13.82 21.32 -5.80
C THR A 326 -12.57 22.21 -5.78
N PHE A 327 -11.39 21.60 -5.62
CA PHE A 327 -10.08 22.25 -5.67
C PHE A 327 -9.28 21.87 -6.92
N ARG A 328 -9.96 21.54 -8.03
CA ARG A 328 -9.38 21.33 -9.37
C ARG A 328 -8.23 20.31 -9.37
N ASP A 329 -6.99 20.73 -9.65
CA ASP A 329 -5.81 19.87 -9.73
C ASP A 329 -5.49 19.19 -8.39
N GLN A 330 -5.74 19.88 -7.28
CA GLN A 330 -5.58 19.33 -5.93
C GLN A 330 -6.57 18.18 -5.67
N SER A 331 -7.85 18.37 -6.00
CA SER A 331 -8.85 17.30 -5.87
C SER A 331 -8.57 16.13 -6.80
N ALA A 332 -8.08 16.39 -8.01
CA ALA A 332 -7.68 15.35 -8.94
C ALA A 332 -6.50 14.52 -8.40
N MET A 333 -5.49 15.19 -7.84
CA MET A 333 -4.35 14.55 -7.19
C MET A 333 -4.79 13.73 -5.99
N ASP A 334 -5.56 14.29 -5.06
CA ASP A 334 -6.06 13.59 -3.85
C ASP A 334 -6.77 12.28 -4.20
N ALA A 335 -7.63 12.31 -5.22
CA ALA A 335 -8.34 11.11 -5.61
C ALA A 335 -7.46 10.06 -6.27
N LEU A 336 -6.49 10.46 -7.10
CA LEU A 336 -5.55 9.53 -7.72
C LEU A 336 -4.62 8.91 -6.66
N LEU A 337 -4.23 9.66 -5.62
CA LEU A 337 -3.39 9.14 -4.55
C LEU A 337 -4.10 8.09 -3.67
N LYS A 338 -5.42 7.95 -3.79
CA LYS A 338 -6.20 6.86 -3.17
C LYS A 338 -6.19 5.57 -4.00
N ASP A 339 -5.83 5.64 -5.28
CA ASP A 339 -5.71 4.46 -6.13
C ASP A 339 -4.48 3.64 -5.74
N LYS A 340 -4.61 2.30 -5.68
CA LYS A 340 -3.52 1.37 -5.28
C LYS A 340 -2.22 1.60 -6.06
N LYS A 341 -2.31 2.07 -7.31
CA LYS A 341 -1.17 2.37 -8.19
C LYS A 341 -0.27 3.49 -7.63
N PHE A 342 -0.86 4.51 -6.99
CA PHE A 342 -0.13 5.69 -6.53
C PHE A 342 0.03 5.73 -4.99
N ALA A 343 -0.93 5.17 -4.25
CA ALA A 343 -0.94 5.17 -2.80
C ALA A 343 0.34 4.59 -2.16
N ALA A 344 0.86 3.48 -2.71
CA ALA A 344 2.02 2.79 -2.15
C ALA A 344 3.32 3.61 -2.18
N HIS A 345 3.41 4.60 -3.07
CA HIS A 345 4.63 5.38 -3.31
C HIS A 345 4.55 6.81 -2.75
N THR A 346 3.55 7.07 -1.90
CA THR A 346 3.27 8.40 -1.36
C THR A 346 3.30 8.39 0.16
N VAL A 347 3.85 9.43 0.76
CA VAL A 347 3.87 9.63 2.22
C VAL A 347 3.26 10.97 2.58
N GLU A 348 2.36 10.97 3.56
CA GLU A 348 1.86 12.19 4.19
C GLU A 348 2.87 12.67 5.25
N ALA A 349 3.43 13.85 5.04
CA ALA A 349 4.33 14.53 5.95
C ALA A 349 3.60 15.60 6.77
N PRO A 350 4.10 15.97 7.96
CA PRO A 350 3.54 17.08 8.72
C PRO A 350 3.51 18.37 7.90
N GLN A 351 2.32 18.99 7.78
CA GLN A 351 2.13 20.19 6.97
C GLN A 351 3.13 21.31 7.28
N ARG A 352 3.45 21.50 8.57
CA ARG A 352 4.39 22.52 9.05
C ARG A 352 5.80 22.40 8.47
N TRP A 353 6.20 21.22 7.99
CA TRP A 353 7.57 21.01 7.52
C TRP A 353 7.91 21.85 6.31
N PHE A 354 7.04 21.88 5.32
CA PHE A 354 7.28 22.58 4.07
C PHE A 354 6.04 23.21 3.46
N ASN A 355 4.90 23.16 4.12
CA ASN A 355 3.65 23.74 3.63
C ASN A 355 2.88 24.46 4.76
N ALA A 356 3.61 25.08 5.68
CA ALA A 356 3.08 25.64 6.92
C ALA A 356 2.20 26.87 6.64
N TYR A 357 1.10 27.00 7.37
CA TYR A 357 0.30 28.23 7.34
C TYR A 357 0.86 29.31 8.25
N GLN A 358 0.49 30.56 7.96
CA GLN A 358 0.89 31.69 8.80
C GLN A 358 0.42 31.52 10.26
N GLY A 359 1.28 31.94 11.18
CA GLY A 359 1.05 31.91 12.61
C GLY A 359 1.77 33.07 13.28
N GLU A 360 1.04 33.88 14.06
CA GLU A 360 1.59 35.11 14.64
C GLU A 360 1.89 35.00 16.14
N HIS A 361 1.11 34.18 16.87
CA HIS A 361 1.13 34.12 18.33
C HIS A 361 1.66 32.77 18.80
N ASN A 362 2.94 32.75 19.20
CA ASN A 362 3.69 31.53 19.59
C ASN A 362 2.96 30.62 20.60
N GLU A 363 2.18 31.20 21.52
CA GLU A 363 1.49 30.45 22.59
C GLU A 363 0.23 29.72 22.12
N THR A 364 -0.30 30.05 20.95
CA THR A 364 -1.56 29.51 20.41
C THR A 364 -1.39 28.90 19.01
N LEU A 365 -0.14 28.59 18.60
CA LEU A 365 0.12 28.06 17.27
C LEU A 365 -0.41 26.63 17.13
N ALA A 366 -1.28 26.44 16.15
CA ALA A 366 -1.72 25.12 15.75
C ALA A 366 -0.56 24.30 15.14
N PRO A 367 -0.65 22.96 15.11
CA PRO A 367 0.42 22.10 14.62
C PRO A 367 0.85 22.36 13.16
N TYR A 368 -0.04 22.90 12.32
CA TYR A 368 0.20 23.23 10.90
C TYR A 368 0.73 24.65 10.67
N GLN A 369 0.83 25.47 11.73
CA GLN A 369 1.29 26.85 11.62
C GLN A 369 2.81 26.95 11.79
N VAL A 370 3.38 27.90 11.07
CA VAL A 370 4.80 28.23 11.08
C VAL A 370 5.26 28.65 12.48
N ARG A 371 6.46 28.20 12.84
CA ARG A 371 7.20 28.58 14.04
C ARG A 371 8.53 29.23 13.67
N ARG A 372 9.13 29.89 14.65
CA ARG A 372 10.51 30.39 14.54
C ARG A 372 11.46 29.25 14.17
N GLY A 373 12.29 29.45 13.15
CA GLY A 373 13.19 28.43 12.62
C GLY A 373 12.61 27.55 11.51
N ASP A 374 11.32 27.67 11.20
CA ASP A 374 10.70 26.86 10.17
C ASP A 374 11.09 27.30 8.76
N PHE A 375 11.04 26.35 7.84
CA PHE A 375 11.52 26.48 6.47
C PHE A 375 10.80 27.57 5.68
N LEU A 376 9.48 27.51 5.57
CA LEU A 376 8.68 28.45 4.78
C LEU A 376 7.27 28.66 5.35
N VAL A 377 6.59 29.69 4.86
CA VAL A 377 5.16 29.96 5.12
C VAL A 377 4.39 30.04 3.80
N HIS A 378 3.18 29.50 3.79
CA HIS A 378 2.25 29.45 2.67
C HIS A 378 0.95 30.22 2.98
N PHE A 379 0.50 31.05 2.03
CA PHE A 379 -0.68 31.91 2.17
C PHE A 379 -1.93 31.40 1.42
N ALA A 380 -2.10 30.08 1.34
CA ALA A 380 -3.31 29.48 0.76
C ALA A 380 -4.58 29.90 1.51
N GLY A 381 -5.61 30.27 0.75
CA GLY A 381 -6.93 30.60 1.29
C GLY A 381 -6.98 31.84 2.20
N VAL A 382 -5.93 32.66 2.23
CA VAL A 382 -5.83 33.84 3.08
C VAL A 382 -6.62 35.02 2.50
N ILE A 383 -7.52 35.60 3.29
CA ILE A 383 -8.19 36.87 2.96
C ILE A 383 -7.16 38.01 2.99
N ASN A 384 -7.24 38.96 2.05
CA ASN A 384 -6.25 40.02 1.85
C ASN A 384 -4.82 39.45 1.70
N ARG A 385 -4.71 38.37 0.92
CA ARG A 385 -3.46 37.62 0.72
C ARG A 385 -2.25 38.51 0.45
N ASP A 386 -2.39 39.48 -0.45
CA ASP A 386 -1.28 40.36 -0.85
C ASP A 386 -0.76 41.22 0.31
N GLU A 387 -1.65 41.78 1.14
CA GLU A 387 -1.27 42.53 2.34
C GLU A 387 -0.53 41.64 3.36
N ARG A 388 -1.00 40.40 3.52
CA ARG A 388 -0.38 39.42 4.42
C ARG A 388 0.99 38.96 3.90
N ILE A 389 1.11 38.70 2.59
CA ILE A 389 2.39 38.40 1.95
C ILE A 389 3.36 39.55 2.18
N LEU A 390 2.95 40.80 1.95
CA LEU A 390 3.79 41.97 2.16
C LEU A 390 4.29 42.08 3.62
N PHE A 391 3.39 41.89 4.59
CA PHE A 391 3.76 41.88 6.01
C PHE A 391 4.84 40.84 6.34
N TRP A 392 4.72 39.62 5.79
CA TRP A 392 5.68 38.56 6.03
C TRP A 392 6.96 38.71 5.19
N LEU A 393 6.88 39.27 4.00
CA LEU A 393 8.05 39.63 3.19
C LEU A 393 8.93 40.64 3.93
N ASP A 394 8.33 41.70 4.46
CA ASP A 394 9.06 42.72 5.23
C ASP A 394 9.75 42.12 6.47
N ARG A 395 9.20 41.03 7.02
CA ARG A 395 9.81 40.28 8.13
C ARG A 395 10.92 39.33 7.67
N ALA A 396 10.72 38.61 6.58
CA ALA A 396 11.73 37.71 6.01
C ALA A 396 12.97 38.50 5.53
N GLU A 397 12.76 39.65 4.90
CA GLU A 397 13.84 40.53 4.41
C GLU A 397 14.65 41.21 5.54
N GLN A 398 14.20 41.12 6.79
CA GLN A 398 14.97 41.57 7.95
C GLN A 398 16.04 40.56 8.40
N HIS A 399 16.02 39.32 7.91
CA HIS A 399 16.99 38.27 8.26
C HIS A 399 17.18 38.11 9.78
N LEU A 400 16.06 38.04 10.52
CA LEU A 400 16.09 37.99 11.98
C LEU A 400 16.70 36.66 12.47
N PRO A 401 17.68 36.66 13.40
CA PRO A 401 18.36 35.44 13.86
C PRO A 401 17.42 34.38 14.46
N ASP A 402 16.32 34.81 15.08
CA ASP A 402 15.33 33.91 15.67
C ASP A 402 14.51 33.15 14.60
N TRP A 403 14.50 33.62 13.35
CA TRP A 403 13.85 32.94 12.22
C TRP A 403 14.86 32.16 11.38
N GLU A 404 16.06 32.71 11.18
CA GLU A 404 17.13 32.09 10.38
C GLU A 404 18.09 31.31 11.28
N MET A 405 17.61 30.19 11.81
CA MET A 405 18.42 29.29 12.65
C MET A 405 19.05 28.19 11.82
N GLU A 406 20.32 27.86 12.09
CA GLU A 406 20.95 26.68 11.49
C GLU A 406 20.10 25.43 11.74
N VAL A 407 20.00 24.55 10.73
CA VAL A 407 19.09 23.38 10.79
C VAL A 407 19.29 22.51 12.04
N GLN A 408 20.53 22.39 12.52
CA GLN A 408 20.88 21.61 13.73
C GLN A 408 20.27 22.16 15.02
N HIS A 409 19.89 23.44 15.02
CA HIS A 409 19.27 24.13 16.15
C HIS A 409 17.74 24.25 16.00
N THR A 410 17.17 23.77 14.90
CA THR A 410 15.73 23.67 14.70
C THR A 410 15.20 22.34 15.27
N SER A 411 13.87 22.17 15.31
CA SER A 411 13.26 20.89 15.71
C SER A 411 13.29 19.83 14.60
N TYR A 412 13.59 20.20 13.35
CA TYR A 412 13.50 19.30 12.20
C TYR A 412 14.36 18.03 12.33
N PRO A 413 15.65 18.07 12.76
CA PRO A 413 16.47 16.86 12.81
C PRO A 413 15.89 15.77 13.70
N ALA A 414 15.30 16.14 14.84
CA ALA A 414 14.65 15.19 15.74
C ALA A 414 13.31 14.72 15.17
N GLU A 415 12.44 15.65 14.76
CA GLU A 415 11.10 15.33 14.22
C GLU A 415 11.15 14.43 12.99
N VAL A 416 12.04 14.72 12.04
CA VAL A 416 12.23 13.94 10.82
C VAL A 416 12.74 12.54 11.14
N LYS A 417 13.73 12.43 12.03
CA LYS A 417 14.28 11.14 12.44
C LYS A 417 13.21 10.27 13.09
N ASP A 418 12.45 10.84 14.02
CA ASP A 418 11.39 10.13 14.73
C ASP A 418 10.27 9.70 13.79
N PHE A 419 9.88 10.57 12.85
CA PHE A 419 8.89 10.27 11.81
C PHE A 419 9.31 9.09 10.93
N TRP A 420 10.54 9.09 10.38
CA TRP A 420 10.98 8.00 9.52
C TRP A 420 11.21 6.70 10.30
N ASN A 421 11.63 6.77 11.56
CA ASN A 421 11.69 5.59 12.44
C ASN A 421 10.31 5.00 12.69
N GLN A 422 9.29 5.84 12.93
CA GLN A 422 7.91 5.40 13.07
C GLN A 422 7.43 4.73 11.77
N LYS A 423 7.66 5.35 10.61
CA LYS A 423 7.30 4.77 9.30
C LYS A 423 8.00 3.43 9.04
N ALA A 424 9.25 3.29 9.46
CA ALA A 424 10.00 2.05 9.37
C ALA A 424 9.38 0.96 10.26
N GLY A 425 8.98 1.31 11.48
CA GLY A 425 8.27 0.42 12.40
C GLY A 425 6.92 -0.05 11.84
N GLU A 426 6.12 0.87 11.28
CA GLU A 426 4.85 0.56 10.62
C GLU A 426 5.02 -0.41 9.45
N ARG A 427 6.03 -0.18 8.59
CA ARG A 427 6.38 -1.10 7.49
C ARG A 427 6.80 -2.48 7.98
N ALA A 428 7.65 -2.53 9.00
CA ALA A 428 8.11 -3.79 9.58
C ALA A 428 6.97 -4.60 10.20
N ALA A 429 6.04 -3.93 10.90
CA ALA A 429 4.85 -4.56 11.47
C ALA A 429 3.97 -5.17 10.37
N LYS A 430 3.65 -4.39 9.31
CA LYS A 430 2.87 -4.87 8.17
C LYS A 430 3.54 -6.05 7.45
N GLN A 431 4.85 -6.01 7.26
CA GLN A 431 5.62 -7.13 6.70
C GLN A 431 5.56 -8.38 7.60
N GLY A 432 5.59 -8.19 8.92
CA GLY A 432 5.40 -9.24 9.90
C GLY A 432 4.02 -9.90 9.80
N GLU A 433 2.95 -9.11 9.71
CA GLU A 433 1.58 -9.59 9.51
C GLU A 433 1.43 -10.39 8.21
N VAL A 434 1.97 -9.86 7.10
CA VAL A 434 2.00 -10.55 5.80
C VAL A 434 2.78 -11.87 5.88
N ALA A 435 3.93 -11.90 6.55
CA ALA A 435 4.72 -13.11 6.74
C ALA A 435 3.99 -14.16 7.59
N GLU A 436 3.30 -13.73 8.64
CA GLU A 436 2.48 -14.62 9.48
C GLU A 436 1.28 -15.18 8.70
N ALA A 437 0.56 -14.35 7.94
CA ALA A 437 -0.55 -14.78 7.09
C ALA A 437 -0.09 -15.80 6.06
N ARG A 438 1.04 -15.55 5.37
CA ARG A 438 1.66 -16.51 4.45
C ARG A 438 2.02 -17.82 5.13
N ARG A 439 2.59 -17.77 6.34
CA ARG A 439 2.95 -18.97 7.08
C ARG A 439 1.72 -19.82 7.39
N LYS A 440 0.66 -19.21 7.93
CA LYS A 440 -0.60 -19.92 8.23
C LYS A 440 -1.25 -20.51 6.97
N ALA A 441 -1.27 -19.75 5.88
CA ALA A 441 -1.81 -20.20 4.61
C ALA A 441 -1.03 -21.40 4.03
N ASN A 442 0.30 -21.34 4.04
CA ASN A 442 1.16 -22.44 3.59
C ASN A 442 1.03 -23.69 4.48
N GLU A 443 0.87 -23.51 5.79
CA GLU A 443 0.60 -24.62 6.71
C GLU A 443 -0.73 -25.29 6.39
N LEU A 444 -1.79 -24.51 6.18
CA LEU A 444 -3.11 -25.01 5.78
C LEU A 444 -3.06 -25.77 4.45
N LEU A 445 -2.37 -25.22 3.45
CA LEU A 445 -2.17 -25.90 2.15
C LEU A 445 -1.42 -27.22 2.33
N THR A 446 -0.32 -27.24 3.08
CA THR A 446 0.48 -28.46 3.30
C THR A 446 -0.32 -29.53 4.03
N GLN A 447 -1.10 -29.15 5.05
CA GLN A 447 -1.98 -30.07 5.76
C GLN A 447 -3.09 -30.61 4.86
N THR A 448 -3.61 -29.77 3.95
CA THR A 448 -4.65 -30.17 3.01
C THR A 448 -4.11 -31.11 1.95
N ASP A 449 -2.99 -30.77 1.30
CA ASP A 449 -2.33 -31.62 0.30
C ASP A 449 -2.06 -33.03 0.85
N SER A 450 -1.54 -33.11 2.08
CA SER A 450 -1.26 -34.38 2.77
C SER A 450 -2.54 -35.21 3.00
N ARG A 451 -3.61 -34.57 3.49
CA ARG A 451 -4.90 -35.23 3.73
C ARG A 451 -5.60 -35.63 2.43
N MET A 452 -5.53 -34.80 1.40
CA MET A 452 -6.08 -35.11 0.08
C MET A 452 -5.37 -36.31 -0.52
N SER A 453 -4.03 -36.34 -0.52
CA SER A 453 -3.24 -37.49 -0.99
C SER A 453 -3.64 -38.82 -0.33
N GLU A 454 -4.04 -38.79 0.94
CA GLU A 454 -4.40 -39.99 1.69
C GLU A 454 -5.89 -40.40 1.57
N TYR A 455 -6.82 -39.44 1.45
CA TYR A 455 -8.27 -39.68 1.57
C TYR A 455 -9.09 -39.31 0.33
N GLN A 456 -8.47 -38.80 -0.72
CA GLN A 456 -9.16 -38.37 -1.94
C GLN A 456 -10.00 -39.48 -2.59
N ASP A 457 -9.53 -40.74 -2.59
CA ASP A 457 -10.27 -41.86 -3.17
C ASP A 457 -11.60 -42.16 -2.45
N ARG A 458 -11.77 -41.65 -1.23
CA ARG A 458 -12.97 -41.81 -0.39
C ARG A 458 -13.91 -40.60 -0.46
N LEU A 459 -13.51 -39.55 -1.16
CA LEU A 459 -14.31 -38.35 -1.36
C LEU A 459 -15.18 -38.47 -2.61
N VAL A 460 -16.29 -37.71 -2.62
CA VAL A 460 -17.06 -37.51 -3.86
C VAL A 460 -16.22 -36.67 -4.81
N GLN A 461 -16.20 -37.05 -6.10
CA GLN A 461 -15.38 -36.36 -7.12
C GLN A 461 -15.63 -34.84 -7.15
N SER A 462 -16.88 -34.40 -6.97
CA SER A 462 -17.25 -32.99 -6.91
C SER A 462 -16.59 -32.24 -5.75
N ASP A 463 -16.50 -32.89 -4.59
CA ASP A 463 -15.94 -32.29 -3.37
C ASP A 463 -14.41 -32.22 -3.49
N ALA A 464 -13.79 -33.26 -4.05
CA ALA A 464 -12.36 -33.28 -4.32
C ALA A 464 -11.95 -32.18 -5.32
N THR A 465 -12.70 -31.99 -6.40
CA THR A 465 -12.46 -30.89 -7.36
C THR A 465 -12.64 -29.53 -6.70
N PHE A 466 -13.67 -29.37 -5.86
CA PHE A 466 -13.94 -28.09 -5.19
C PHE A 466 -12.81 -27.70 -4.22
N ILE A 467 -12.25 -28.66 -3.47
CA ILE A 467 -11.10 -28.42 -2.58
C ILE A 467 -9.88 -27.98 -3.41
N HIS A 468 -9.55 -28.68 -4.50
CA HIS A 468 -8.43 -28.30 -5.36
C HIS A 468 -8.60 -26.91 -5.99
N ASP A 469 -9.81 -26.54 -6.39
CA ASP A 469 -10.10 -25.19 -6.91
C ASP A 469 -9.85 -24.11 -5.84
N ARG A 470 -10.18 -24.39 -4.57
CA ARG A 470 -9.90 -23.48 -3.45
C ARG A 470 -8.40 -23.41 -3.11
N GLU A 471 -7.69 -24.54 -3.15
CA GLU A 471 -6.23 -24.55 -2.99
C GLU A 471 -5.54 -23.72 -4.07
N ALA A 472 -5.96 -23.88 -5.33
CA ALA A 472 -5.43 -23.11 -6.45
C ALA A 472 -5.71 -21.61 -6.30
N ALA A 473 -6.91 -21.24 -5.83
CA ALA A 473 -7.26 -19.85 -5.55
C ALA A 473 -6.36 -19.25 -4.45
N LEU A 474 -6.16 -19.96 -3.34
CA LEU A 474 -5.29 -19.50 -2.25
C LEU A 474 -3.82 -19.38 -2.69
N ARG A 475 -3.30 -20.37 -3.43
CA ARG A 475 -1.93 -20.31 -4.00
C ARG A 475 -1.76 -19.09 -4.91
N LYS A 476 -2.73 -18.80 -5.77
CA LYS A 476 -2.72 -17.63 -6.66
C LYS A 476 -2.67 -16.31 -5.88
N VAL A 477 -3.36 -16.21 -4.75
CA VAL A 477 -3.27 -15.02 -3.89
C VAL A 477 -1.87 -14.93 -3.27
N LEU A 478 -1.31 -16.03 -2.77
CA LEU A 478 0.03 -16.06 -2.16
C LEU A 478 1.17 -15.76 -3.14
N GLU A 479 0.99 -16.02 -4.44
CA GLU A 479 1.96 -15.68 -5.49
C GLU A 479 2.15 -14.18 -5.70
N GLN A 480 1.21 -13.34 -5.25
CA GLN A 480 1.36 -11.88 -5.29
C GLN A 480 2.56 -11.46 -4.43
N GLN A 481 3.46 -10.60 -4.93
CA GLN A 481 4.69 -10.22 -4.22
C GLN A 481 4.52 -8.94 -3.36
N GLY A 482 5.22 -8.89 -2.23
CA GLY A 482 5.44 -7.66 -1.43
C GLY A 482 4.17 -7.01 -0.86
N ASP A 483 4.12 -5.67 -0.94
CA ASP A 483 3.01 -4.82 -0.46
C ASP A 483 1.69 -4.99 -1.25
N ALA A 484 1.73 -5.71 -2.38
CA ALA A 484 0.55 -6.01 -3.18
C ALA A 484 -0.30 -7.15 -2.59
N LEU A 485 0.26 -7.93 -1.66
CA LEU A 485 -0.49 -8.98 -0.97
C LEU A 485 -1.46 -8.34 0.03
N ASP A 486 -2.74 -8.39 -0.29
CA ASP A 486 -3.81 -7.99 0.62
C ASP A 486 -4.06 -9.13 1.64
N THR A 487 -3.69 -8.88 2.90
CA THR A 487 -3.89 -9.82 4.02
C THR A 487 -5.36 -10.22 4.17
N THR A 488 -6.29 -9.28 3.93
CA THR A 488 -7.74 -9.54 3.94
C THR A 488 -8.15 -10.59 2.91
N SER A 489 -7.57 -10.51 1.71
CA SER A 489 -7.81 -11.47 0.64
C SER A 489 -7.25 -12.86 0.99
N VAL A 490 -6.07 -12.92 1.62
CA VAL A 490 -5.48 -14.18 2.11
C VAL A 490 -6.37 -14.81 3.19
N GLU A 491 -6.78 -14.04 4.19
CA GLU A 491 -7.65 -14.53 5.28
C GLU A 491 -9.01 -15.01 4.76
N SER A 492 -9.59 -14.29 3.79
CA SER A 492 -10.83 -14.69 3.14
C SER A 492 -10.69 -16.04 2.41
N GLU A 493 -9.67 -16.21 1.57
CA GLU A 493 -9.45 -17.48 0.85
C GLU A 493 -9.09 -18.63 1.80
N MET A 494 -8.32 -18.36 2.86
CA MET A 494 -8.08 -19.34 3.92
C MET A 494 -9.40 -19.80 4.57
N GLY A 495 -10.27 -18.86 4.93
CA GLY A 495 -11.57 -19.18 5.51
C GLY A 495 -12.47 -19.99 4.57
N MET A 496 -12.45 -19.68 3.27
CA MET A 496 -13.18 -20.45 2.26
C MET A 496 -12.63 -21.88 2.11
N LEU A 497 -11.30 -22.04 2.09
CA LEU A 497 -10.66 -23.36 2.07
C LEU A 497 -11.01 -24.16 3.33
N GLU A 498 -10.92 -23.56 4.52
CA GLU A 498 -11.28 -24.25 5.76
C GLU A 498 -12.72 -24.77 5.77
N GLN A 499 -13.66 -24.01 5.21
CA GLN A 499 -15.05 -24.42 5.05
C GLN A 499 -15.19 -25.56 4.03
N SER A 500 -14.46 -25.53 2.92
CA SER A 500 -14.49 -26.59 1.91
C SER A 500 -13.88 -27.91 2.39
N LEU A 501 -13.07 -27.89 3.45
CA LEU A 501 -12.47 -29.10 4.04
C LEU A 501 -13.43 -29.94 4.88
N LYS A 502 -14.68 -29.49 5.09
CA LYS A 502 -15.65 -30.23 5.90
C LYS A 502 -15.88 -31.68 5.42
N PRO A 503 -16.16 -31.97 4.13
CA PRO A 503 -16.35 -33.34 3.67
C PRO A 503 -15.11 -34.21 3.89
N LEU A 504 -13.91 -33.64 3.68
CA LEU A 504 -12.65 -34.33 3.93
C LEU A 504 -12.48 -34.69 5.41
N ARG A 505 -12.83 -33.78 6.34
CA ARG A 505 -12.81 -34.07 7.79
C ARG A 505 -13.77 -35.21 8.16
N ASP A 506 -14.98 -35.21 7.60
CA ASP A 506 -15.99 -36.25 7.86
C ASP A 506 -15.51 -37.64 7.36
N VAL A 507 -14.85 -37.67 6.20
CA VAL A 507 -14.23 -38.89 5.63
C VAL A 507 -13.09 -39.38 6.51
N ILE A 508 -12.21 -38.50 6.98
CA ILE A 508 -11.11 -38.84 7.89
C ILE A 508 -11.65 -39.41 9.20
N GLU A 509 -12.67 -38.78 9.79
CA GLU A 509 -13.27 -39.25 11.04
C GLU A 509 -13.89 -40.65 10.86
N THR A 510 -14.59 -40.86 9.75
CA THR A 510 -15.16 -42.17 9.43
C THR A 510 -14.07 -43.23 9.22
N ALA A 511 -13.00 -42.89 8.50
CA ALA A 511 -11.86 -43.78 8.28
C ALA A 511 -11.17 -44.17 9.60
N ASN A 512 -10.95 -43.20 10.49
CA ASN A 512 -10.35 -43.43 11.80
C ASN A 512 -11.24 -44.32 12.68
N LYS A 513 -12.56 -44.13 12.65
CA LYS A 513 -13.51 -45.02 13.37
C LYS A 513 -13.44 -46.46 12.87
N VAL A 514 -13.39 -46.66 11.55
CA VAL A 514 -13.27 -48.01 10.97
C VAL A 514 -11.97 -48.66 11.39
N LEU A 515 -10.85 -47.93 11.31
CA LEU A 515 -9.55 -48.47 11.70
C LEU A 515 -9.48 -48.81 13.20
N MET A 516 -10.05 -47.96 14.06
CA MET A 516 -10.13 -48.25 15.49
C MET A 516 -11.02 -49.46 15.79
N LYS A 517 -12.10 -49.66 15.02
CA LYS A 517 -12.90 -50.88 15.14
C LYS A 517 -12.08 -52.12 14.74
N GLU A 518 -11.34 -52.06 13.65
CA GLU A 518 -10.47 -53.14 13.19
C GLU A 518 -9.38 -53.48 14.21
N ALA A 519 -8.78 -52.47 14.85
CA ALA A 519 -7.83 -52.66 15.95
C ALA A 519 -8.46 -53.42 17.13
N HIS A 520 -9.65 -53.02 17.56
CA HIS A 520 -10.37 -53.72 18.64
C HIS A 520 -10.73 -55.16 18.24
N ASP A 521 -11.26 -55.37 17.04
CA ASP A 521 -11.61 -56.70 16.53
C ASP A 521 -10.37 -57.62 16.47
N ALA A 522 -9.21 -57.09 16.05
CA ALA A 522 -7.94 -57.82 16.05
C ALA A 522 -7.48 -58.21 17.47
N ILE A 523 -7.60 -57.29 18.45
CA ILE A 523 -7.29 -57.57 19.86
C ILE A 523 -8.23 -58.65 20.42
N PHE A 524 -9.54 -58.49 20.27
CA PHE A 524 -10.52 -59.45 20.79
C PHE A 524 -10.30 -60.85 20.22
N ALA A 525 -10.00 -60.92 18.94
CA ALA A 525 -9.82 -62.19 18.27
C ALA A 525 -8.44 -62.81 18.61
N ALA A 526 -7.41 -62.00 18.90
CA ALA A 526 -6.15 -62.47 19.47
C ALA A 526 -6.34 -63.06 20.88
N GLU A 527 -7.03 -62.34 21.76
CA GLU A 527 -7.34 -62.79 23.12
C GLU A 527 -8.15 -64.11 23.06
N LYS A 528 -9.11 -64.24 22.14
CA LYS A 528 -9.89 -65.47 21.94
C LYS A 528 -9.03 -66.68 21.57
N ASP A 529 -8.06 -66.54 20.68
CA ASP A 529 -7.23 -67.66 20.20
C ASP A 529 -6.23 -68.14 21.26
N VAL A 530 -5.89 -67.29 22.24
CA VAL A 530 -4.99 -67.59 23.35
C VAL A 530 -5.72 -68.24 24.53
N ILE A 531 -7.02 -67.96 24.71
CA ILE A 531 -7.82 -68.51 25.82
C ILE A 531 -7.81 -70.06 25.79
N GLY A 532 -7.30 -70.66 26.86
CA GLY A 532 -7.25 -72.12 27.04
C GLY A 532 -5.99 -72.80 26.50
N GLN A 533 -5.03 -72.04 25.96
CA GLN A 533 -3.72 -72.55 25.53
C GLN A 533 -2.65 -72.27 26.59
N ASP A 534 -1.75 -73.21 26.83
CA ASP A 534 -0.60 -72.99 27.72
C ASP A 534 0.59 -72.45 26.92
N ALA A 535 0.98 -71.20 27.21
CA ALA A 535 2.11 -70.51 26.58
C ALA A 535 3.44 -71.28 26.72
N SER A 536 3.56 -72.15 27.72
CA SER A 536 4.73 -73.03 27.93
C SER A 536 4.83 -74.15 26.90
N SER A 537 3.74 -74.46 26.20
CA SER A 537 3.62 -75.58 25.26
C SER A 537 3.65 -75.17 23.79
N ILE A 538 3.33 -73.91 23.48
CA ILE A 538 3.31 -73.35 22.11
C ILE A 538 3.89 -71.92 22.15
N PRO A 539 5.14 -71.69 21.71
CA PRO A 539 5.80 -70.38 21.77
C PRO A 539 5.07 -69.28 20.96
N GLU A 540 4.28 -69.67 19.94
CA GLU A 540 3.45 -68.76 19.15
C GLU A 540 2.34 -68.09 19.98
N VAL A 541 1.93 -68.67 21.11
CA VAL A 541 0.95 -68.06 22.04
C VAL A 541 1.53 -66.80 22.68
N ALA A 542 2.78 -66.86 23.17
CA ALA A 542 3.47 -65.71 23.77
C ALA A 542 3.68 -64.58 22.74
N ALA A 543 3.95 -64.94 21.49
CA ALA A 543 4.09 -63.97 20.40
C ALA A 543 2.77 -63.22 20.10
N VAL A 544 1.63 -63.92 20.10
CA VAL A 544 0.30 -63.30 19.93
C VAL A 544 -0.03 -62.37 21.11
N GLU A 545 0.23 -62.80 22.35
CA GLU A 545 0.02 -61.97 23.56
C GLU A 545 0.87 -60.69 23.54
N GLU A 546 2.15 -60.79 23.18
CA GLU A 546 3.06 -59.64 23.10
C GLU A 546 2.57 -58.60 22.07
N LYS A 547 2.21 -59.05 20.86
CA LYS A 547 1.73 -58.16 19.79
C LYS A 547 0.35 -57.57 20.10
N ALA A 548 -0.56 -58.35 20.69
CA ALA A 548 -1.86 -57.84 21.14
C ALA A 548 -1.73 -56.80 22.25
N THR A 549 -0.81 -57.01 23.20
CA THR A 549 -0.51 -56.03 24.26
C THR A 549 0.07 -54.73 23.69
N SER A 550 0.94 -54.85 22.69
CA SER A 550 1.52 -53.70 21.98
C SER A 550 0.47 -52.91 21.21
N LEU A 551 -0.46 -53.59 20.53
CA LEU A 551 -1.59 -52.94 19.85
C LEU A 551 -2.52 -52.25 20.85
N LYS A 552 -2.82 -52.91 21.98
CA LYS A 552 -3.67 -52.36 23.06
C LYS A 552 -3.06 -51.11 23.69
N SER A 553 -1.75 -51.08 23.90
CA SER A 553 -1.08 -49.89 24.46
C SER A 553 -1.12 -48.70 23.50
N LEU A 554 -1.05 -48.93 22.18
CA LEU A 554 -1.15 -47.87 21.18
C LEU A 554 -2.57 -47.31 21.06
N VAL A 555 -3.60 -48.17 21.07
CA VAL A 555 -5.02 -47.76 20.96
C VAL A 555 -5.47 -46.87 22.13
N VAL A 556 -4.86 -47.03 23.30
CA VAL A 556 -5.17 -46.23 24.51
C VAL A 556 -4.52 -44.84 24.47
N GLN A 557 -3.52 -44.61 23.62
CA GLN A 557 -2.88 -43.30 23.49
C GLN A 557 -3.80 -42.32 22.75
N PRO A 558 -3.85 -41.03 23.17
CA PRO A 558 -4.70 -40.03 22.53
C PRO A 558 -4.26 -39.69 21.09
N ASP A 559 -2.96 -39.79 20.78
CA ASP A 559 -2.39 -39.41 19.48
C ASP A 559 -1.66 -40.59 18.80
N TRP A 560 -2.42 -41.57 18.33
CA TRP A 560 -1.86 -42.70 17.57
C TRP A 560 -1.64 -42.34 16.09
N LYS A 561 -0.54 -42.83 15.51
CA LYS A 561 -0.29 -42.71 14.07
C LYS A 561 -0.93 -43.88 13.33
N LYS A 562 -1.64 -43.60 12.24
CA LYS A 562 -2.31 -44.61 11.41
C LYS A 562 -1.36 -45.69 10.89
N ALA A 563 -0.14 -45.32 10.48
CA ALA A 563 0.86 -46.26 9.98
C ALA A 563 1.28 -47.28 11.05
N ASP A 564 1.53 -46.81 12.27
CA ASP A 564 1.90 -47.65 13.41
C ASP A 564 0.73 -48.57 13.81
N LEU A 565 -0.49 -48.04 13.79
CA LEU A 565 -1.71 -48.79 14.09
C LEU A 565 -1.95 -49.91 13.05
N ASN A 566 -1.86 -49.60 11.76
CA ASN A 566 -1.96 -50.60 10.69
C ASN A 566 -0.87 -51.68 10.80
N ALA A 567 0.37 -51.28 11.06
CA ALA A 567 1.48 -52.22 11.19
C ALA A 567 1.27 -53.20 12.36
N LEU A 568 0.76 -52.71 13.50
CA LEU A 568 0.47 -53.56 14.65
C LEU A 568 -0.76 -54.44 14.43
N ILE A 569 -1.81 -53.94 13.76
CA ILE A 569 -2.96 -54.77 13.36
C ILE A 569 -2.50 -55.94 12.49
N GLU A 570 -1.68 -55.67 11.47
CA GLU A 570 -1.15 -56.72 10.59
C GLU A 570 -0.20 -57.67 11.32
N ALA A 571 0.66 -57.16 12.22
CA ALA A 571 1.52 -58.00 13.05
C ALA A 571 0.70 -58.96 13.94
N VAL A 572 -0.41 -58.49 14.53
CA VAL A 572 -1.32 -59.34 15.31
C VAL A 572 -1.99 -60.38 14.41
N LYS A 573 -2.51 -60.00 13.23
CA LYS A 573 -3.13 -60.94 12.29
C LYS A 573 -2.14 -62.03 11.83
N GLN A 574 -0.90 -61.66 11.53
CA GLN A 574 0.15 -62.60 11.13
C GLN A 574 0.49 -63.57 12.25
N ALA A 575 0.72 -63.06 13.48
CA ALA A 575 1.00 -63.90 14.64
C ALA A 575 -0.13 -64.90 14.92
N ARG A 576 -1.38 -64.45 14.81
CA ARG A 576 -2.56 -65.33 14.95
C ARG A 576 -2.64 -66.40 13.87
N THR A 577 -2.31 -66.06 12.63
CA THR A 577 -2.32 -67.04 11.52
C THR A 577 -1.30 -68.14 11.79
N SER A 578 -0.09 -67.79 12.26
CA SER A 578 0.93 -68.77 12.65
C SER A 578 0.47 -69.64 13.82
N LEU A 579 -0.17 -69.05 14.84
CA LEU A 579 -0.73 -69.80 15.98
C LEU A 579 -1.81 -70.79 15.53
N GLN A 580 -2.76 -70.36 14.68
CA GLN A 580 -3.83 -71.22 14.17
C GLN A 580 -3.30 -72.40 13.34
N GLN A 581 -2.28 -72.19 12.51
CA GLN A 581 -1.61 -73.27 11.77
C GLN A 581 -0.98 -74.29 12.74
N LYS A 582 -0.29 -73.81 13.77
CA LYS A 582 0.33 -74.67 14.79
C LYS A 582 -0.69 -75.46 15.61
N LEU A 583 -1.82 -74.84 15.93
CA LEU A 583 -2.93 -75.52 16.61
C LEU A 583 -3.53 -76.62 15.73
N GLN A 584 -3.73 -76.35 14.44
CA GLN A 584 -4.20 -77.37 13.49
C GLN A 584 -3.19 -78.51 13.30
N GLU A 585 -1.89 -78.22 13.25
CA GLU A 585 -0.82 -79.23 13.21
C GLU A 585 -0.85 -80.10 14.46
N LYS A 586 -0.99 -79.49 15.64
CA LYS A 586 -1.07 -80.18 16.94
C LYS A 586 -2.33 -81.05 17.02
N ASP A 587 -3.50 -80.53 16.65
CA ASP A 587 -4.76 -81.28 16.63
C ASP A 587 -4.69 -82.46 15.64
N ALA A 588 -4.09 -82.27 14.47
CA ALA A 588 -3.88 -83.34 13.50
C ALA A 588 -2.89 -84.40 14.01
N GLN A 589 -1.86 -83.98 14.75
CA GLN A 589 -0.90 -84.89 15.37
C GLN A 589 -1.54 -85.66 16.53
N ASP A 590 -2.36 -85.02 17.35
CA ASP A 590 -3.11 -85.63 18.44
C ASP A 590 -4.17 -86.60 17.91
N GLN A 591 -4.87 -86.26 16.82
CA GLN A 591 -5.78 -87.18 16.13
C GLN A 591 -5.05 -88.39 15.53
N LYS A 592 -3.87 -88.19 14.92
CA LYS A 592 -3.03 -89.30 14.44
C LYS A 592 -2.54 -90.18 15.60
N LEU A 593 -2.16 -89.58 16.73
CA LEU A 593 -1.73 -90.30 17.91
C LEU A 593 -2.88 -91.08 18.54
N GLN A 594 -4.08 -90.50 18.62
CA GLN A 594 -5.29 -91.17 19.08
C GLN A 594 -5.70 -92.31 18.14
N ALA A 595 -5.64 -92.11 16.81
CA ALA A 595 -5.91 -93.14 15.82
C ALA A 595 -4.87 -94.28 15.89
N ALA A 596 -3.59 -93.96 16.11
CA ALA A 596 -2.53 -94.95 16.31
C ALA A 596 -2.71 -95.74 17.61
N LYS A 597 -3.11 -95.09 18.71
CA LYS A 597 -3.46 -95.75 19.98
C LYS A 597 -4.68 -96.67 19.81
N ALA A 598 -5.74 -96.19 19.15
CA ALA A 598 -6.93 -97.00 18.87
C ALA A 598 -6.60 -98.23 18.00
N LYS A 599 -5.73 -98.07 16.99
CA LYS A 599 -5.28 -99.15 16.12
C LYS A 599 -4.38 -100.15 16.86
N ALA A 600 -3.49 -99.68 17.73
CA ALA A 600 -2.66 -100.51 18.58
C ALA A 600 -3.49 -101.30 19.61
N ASP A 601 -4.53 -100.69 20.19
CA ASP A 601 -5.46 -101.37 21.09
C ASP A 601 -6.32 -102.41 20.35
N GLU A 602 -6.67 -102.16 19.09
CA GLU A 602 -7.38 -103.12 18.23
C GLU A 602 -6.47 -104.31 17.82
N GLU A 603 -5.20 -104.05 17.49
CA GLU A 603 -4.20 -105.09 17.21
C GLU A 603 -3.86 -105.92 18.45
N ARG A 604 -3.79 -105.28 19.63
CA ARG A 604 -3.58 -105.98 20.90
C ARG A 604 -4.77 -106.88 21.25
N LYS A 605 -6.01 -106.43 20.99
CA LYS A 605 -7.20 -107.29 21.08
C LYS A 605 -7.16 -108.48 20.11
N LYS A 606 -6.72 -108.27 18.87
CA LYS A 606 -6.55 -109.36 17.88
C LYS A 606 -5.44 -110.36 18.26
N GLN A 607 -4.35 -109.89 18.89
CA GLN A 607 -3.29 -110.75 19.42
C GLN A 607 -3.73 -111.53 20.66
N GLU A 608 -4.54 -110.93 21.54
CA GLU A 608 -5.15 -111.62 22.68
C GLU A 608 -6.17 -112.68 22.21
N GLU A 609 -6.95 -112.41 21.15
CA GLU A 609 -7.83 -113.40 20.51
C GLU A 609 -7.07 -114.52 19.77
N GLN A 610 -5.92 -114.22 19.15
CA GLN A 610 -5.05 -115.25 18.54
C GLN A 610 -4.36 -116.13 19.60
N LYS A 611 -3.92 -115.55 20.72
CA LYS A 611 -3.40 -116.32 21.88
C LYS A 611 -4.48 -117.17 22.55
N ALA A 612 -5.76 -116.77 22.49
CA ALA A 612 -6.88 -117.60 22.93
C ALA A 612 -7.21 -118.76 21.96
N LYS A 613 -6.78 -118.71 20.69
CA LYS A 613 -6.97 -119.78 19.71
C LYS A 613 -5.80 -120.78 19.61
N PHE A 614 -4.58 -120.39 20.00
CA PHE A 614 -3.41 -121.29 20.03
C PHE A 614 -2.67 -121.15 21.37
N GLY A 615 -3.10 -121.95 22.33
CA GLY A 615 -2.56 -121.97 23.69
C GLY A 615 -2.85 -123.28 24.42
N ASN A 616 -2.46 -124.42 23.81
CA ASN A 616 -1.75 -125.53 24.46
C ASN A 616 -1.42 -126.62 23.42
N THR A 617 -0.32 -126.43 22.71
CA THR A 617 0.74 -127.42 22.35
C THR A 617 1.77 -126.74 21.49
#